data_AF-A0A925DUA2-F1
#
_entry.id   AF-A0A925DUA2-F1
#
_cell.length_a   1.000
_cell.length_b   1.000
_cell.length_c   1.000
_cell.angle_alpha   90.00
_cell.angle_beta   90.00
_cell.angle_gamma   90.00
#
_symmetry.space_group_name_H-M   'P 1'
#
loop_
_entity.id
_entity.type
_entity.pdbx_description
1 polymer ?
#
loop_
_entity_poly.entity_id
_entity_poly.type
_entity_poly.pdbx_seq_one_letter_code
_entity_poly.pdbx_strand_id
1 'polypeptide(L)'
;MSIRRFEAVKEAMKRTPVEFNATNKQVSEYYGSHVFGYDNMKEYLSEEAFNSVNDAIEKGTSIDRKMAEQVAACMKAWAISHNVTHYTHWFQPLTGTTAEKHDGFFEPVGNGRVIERFGGSQLAQQEPDASSFPSGGIRNTFEARGYTAWDPSSPAFTWGKTLCIPTIFVSYTGEALDFKTPLLKSVSALDKAATDVCQYFDKNVTKVIATLGWEQEYFLIDAALYNVRFDLQQTGRTLFGASPAKGQQLEDHYWGSIPERAAAYMRDFEYECHLLGIPVKTRHNEVAPAQFECAPVFEEVSVAVDHNQLLMDVM
;
A
#
# COMPACT_ATOMS: atom_id res chain seq x y z
N MET A 1 35.86 13.22 18.59
CA MET A 1 34.88 13.15 17.48
C MET A 1 35.11 11.82 16.76
N SER A 2 34.07 10.99 16.60
CA SER A 2 34.22 9.63 16.06
C SER A 2 34.74 9.64 14.62
N ILE A 3 35.79 8.87 14.32
CA ILE A 3 36.36 8.67 12.98
C ILE A 3 35.27 8.32 11.95
N ARG A 4 34.29 7.51 12.37
CA ARG A 4 33.15 7.06 11.53
C ARG A 4 32.29 8.21 11.00
N ARG A 5 32.15 9.31 11.75
CA ARG A 5 31.37 10.48 11.29
C ARG A 5 32.05 11.15 10.10
N PHE A 6 33.38 11.32 10.15
CA PHE A 6 34.10 11.94 9.05
C PHE A 6 34.13 11.04 7.81
N GLU A 7 34.22 9.73 8.00
CA GLU A 7 34.08 8.75 6.93
C GLU A 7 32.70 8.84 6.27
N ALA A 8 31.62 8.88 7.06
CA ALA A 8 30.26 9.03 6.54
C ALA A 8 30.06 10.32 5.74
N VAL A 9 30.62 11.45 6.19
CA VAL A 9 30.55 12.72 5.43
C VAL A 9 31.32 12.62 4.12
N LYS A 10 32.55 12.07 4.14
CA LYS A 10 33.35 11.87 2.93
C LYS A 10 32.64 10.96 1.92
N GLU A 11 31.92 9.95 2.42
CA GLU A 11 31.14 9.04 1.59
C GLU A 11 29.93 9.74 0.97
N ALA A 12 29.16 10.48 1.78
CA ALA A 12 27.99 11.24 1.32
C ALA A 12 28.36 12.28 0.23
N MET A 13 29.54 12.92 0.34
CA MET A 13 30.04 13.89 -0.65
C MET A 13 30.42 13.28 -1.99
N LYS A 14 30.68 11.96 -2.06
CA LYS A 14 31.04 11.25 -3.31
C LYS A 14 29.81 10.73 -4.07
N ARG A 15 28.63 10.76 -3.46
CA ARG A 15 27.40 10.21 -4.05
C ARG A 15 26.97 11.02 -5.26
N THR A 16 26.76 10.35 -6.38
CA THR A 16 26.11 10.90 -7.56
C THR A 16 24.62 10.50 -7.56
N PRO A 17 23.75 11.25 -8.25
CA PRO A 17 22.38 10.83 -8.48
C PRO A 17 22.35 9.46 -9.18
N VAL A 18 21.43 8.59 -8.76
CA VAL A 18 21.18 7.33 -9.47
C VAL A 18 20.44 7.66 -10.76
N GLU A 19 20.89 7.10 -11.88
CA GLU A 19 20.18 7.26 -13.15
C GLU A 19 18.88 6.45 -13.11
N PHE A 20 17.76 7.17 -13.15
CA PHE A 20 16.45 6.59 -13.35
C PHE A 20 16.23 6.36 -14.85
N ASN A 21 16.08 5.10 -15.27
CA ASN A 21 15.75 4.73 -16.64
C ASN A 21 14.26 4.98 -16.90
N ALA A 22 13.91 6.23 -17.16
CA ALA A 22 12.56 6.59 -17.54
C ALA A 22 12.14 5.80 -18.79
N THR A 23 10.96 5.15 -18.73
CA THR A 23 10.34 4.66 -19.97
C THR A 23 10.02 5.85 -20.86
N ASN A 24 10.38 5.80 -22.14
CA ASN A 24 9.98 6.82 -23.14
C ASN A 24 8.46 6.83 -23.44
N LYS A 25 7.67 6.14 -22.61
CA LYS A 25 6.22 6.00 -22.73
C LYS A 25 5.50 7.10 -21.96
N GLN A 26 4.30 7.44 -22.41
CA GLN A 26 3.42 8.32 -21.65
C GLN A 26 2.94 7.62 -20.37
N VAL A 27 2.66 8.39 -19.30
CA VAL A 27 2.15 7.85 -18.03
C VAL A 27 0.93 6.95 -18.24
N SER A 28 0.01 7.35 -19.12
CA SER A 28 -1.19 6.58 -19.47
C SER A 28 -0.92 5.19 -20.04
N GLU A 29 0.28 4.89 -20.55
CA GLU A 29 0.62 3.57 -21.10
C GLU A 29 1.10 2.57 -20.05
N TYR A 30 1.53 3.03 -18.87
CA TYR A 30 2.06 2.17 -17.81
C TYR A 30 1.35 2.35 -16.46
N TYR A 31 0.53 3.38 -16.33
CA TYR A 31 -0.24 3.64 -15.12
C TYR A 31 -1.12 2.43 -14.77
N GLY A 32 -1.02 1.96 -13.53
CA GLY A 32 -1.75 0.80 -13.04
C GLY A 32 -1.38 -0.52 -13.72
N SER A 33 -0.27 -0.58 -14.47
CA SER A 33 0.16 -1.82 -15.15
C SER A 33 0.41 -2.97 -14.18
N HIS A 34 0.76 -2.69 -12.93
CA HIS A 34 0.95 -3.69 -11.88
C HIS A 34 -0.30 -3.89 -11.02
N VAL A 35 -1.48 -3.44 -11.45
CA VAL A 35 -2.73 -3.54 -10.71
C VAL A 35 -3.74 -4.40 -11.45
N PHE A 36 -4.34 -5.37 -10.79
CA PHE A 36 -5.48 -6.15 -11.28
C PHE A 36 -6.77 -5.33 -11.16
N GLY A 37 -6.78 -4.16 -11.80
CA GLY A 37 -7.89 -3.21 -11.83
C GLY A 37 -8.94 -3.56 -12.87
N TYR A 38 -9.82 -2.59 -13.18
CA TYR A 38 -10.98 -2.78 -14.05
C TYR A 38 -10.63 -3.39 -15.42
N ASP A 39 -9.64 -2.85 -16.12
CA ASP A 39 -9.27 -3.31 -17.48
C ASP A 39 -8.72 -4.74 -17.47
N ASN A 40 -7.83 -5.05 -16.52
CA ASN A 40 -7.28 -6.39 -16.35
C ASN A 40 -8.36 -7.39 -15.90
N MET A 41 -9.27 -6.99 -15.00
CA MET A 41 -10.41 -7.81 -14.63
C MET A 41 -11.30 -8.12 -15.84
N LYS A 42 -11.57 -7.13 -16.70
CA LYS A 42 -12.40 -7.30 -17.90
C LYS A 42 -11.73 -8.18 -18.97
N GLU A 43 -10.41 -8.15 -19.07
CA GLU A 43 -9.64 -8.98 -19.99
C GLU A 43 -9.52 -10.44 -19.51
N TYR A 44 -9.28 -10.65 -18.21
CA TYR A 44 -8.96 -11.98 -17.67
C TYR A 44 -10.17 -12.74 -17.10
N LEU A 45 -11.20 -12.05 -16.59
CA LEU A 45 -12.39 -12.70 -16.00
C LEU A 45 -13.44 -13.01 -17.07
N SER A 46 -14.29 -14.01 -16.82
CA SER A 46 -15.53 -14.13 -17.59
C SER A 46 -16.47 -12.98 -17.23
N GLU A 47 -17.43 -12.69 -18.11
CA GLU A 47 -18.49 -11.70 -17.84
C GLU A 47 -19.23 -11.97 -16.53
N GLU A 48 -19.52 -13.24 -16.22
CA GLU A 48 -20.17 -13.66 -14.96
C GLU A 48 -19.31 -13.33 -13.74
N ALA A 49 -18.03 -13.69 -13.76
CA ALA A 49 -17.10 -13.44 -12.65
C ALA A 49 -16.81 -11.94 -12.48
N PHE A 50 -16.64 -11.21 -13.58
CA PHE A 50 -16.47 -9.76 -13.60
C PHE A 50 -17.67 -9.05 -12.96
N ASN A 51 -18.89 -9.38 -13.39
CA ASN A 51 -20.11 -8.80 -12.82
C ASN A 51 -20.26 -9.16 -11.35
N SER A 52 -19.90 -10.38 -10.93
CA SER A 52 -19.94 -10.78 -9.52
C SER A 52 -18.97 -9.98 -8.65
N VAL A 53 -17.77 -9.66 -9.15
CA VAL A 53 -16.80 -8.82 -8.42
C VAL A 53 -17.29 -7.37 -8.39
N ASN A 54 -17.78 -6.84 -9.51
CA ASN A 54 -18.29 -5.46 -9.57
C ASN A 54 -19.51 -5.26 -8.66
N ASP A 55 -20.43 -6.22 -8.62
CA ASP A 55 -21.56 -6.21 -7.68
C ASP A 55 -21.09 -6.25 -6.22
N ALA A 56 -20.04 -7.03 -5.91
CA ALA A 56 -19.46 -7.06 -4.57
C ALA A 56 -18.85 -5.70 -4.18
N ILE A 57 -18.18 -5.01 -5.11
CA ILE A 57 -17.59 -3.68 -4.90
C ILE A 57 -18.69 -2.62 -4.72
N GLU A 58 -19.69 -2.58 -5.61
CA GLU A 58 -20.71 -1.53 -5.61
C GLU A 58 -21.75 -1.71 -4.49
N LYS A 59 -22.21 -2.95 -4.29
CA LYS A 59 -23.36 -3.29 -3.45
C LYS A 59 -22.98 -3.97 -2.14
N GLY A 60 -21.71 -4.36 -1.96
CA GLY A 60 -21.25 -5.09 -0.77
C GLY A 60 -21.77 -6.53 -0.69
N THR A 61 -22.13 -7.14 -1.83
CA THR A 61 -22.60 -8.53 -1.88
C THR A 61 -21.45 -9.53 -1.71
N SER A 62 -21.72 -10.69 -1.11
CA SER A 62 -20.72 -11.76 -1.02
C SER A 62 -20.44 -12.40 -2.38
N ILE A 63 -19.17 -12.69 -2.66
CA ILE A 63 -18.76 -13.46 -3.84
C ILE A 63 -18.95 -14.96 -3.55
N ASP A 64 -19.70 -15.66 -4.42
CA ASP A 64 -19.86 -17.12 -4.33
C ASP A 64 -18.49 -17.80 -4.44
N ARG A 65 -18.27 -18.88 -3.67
CA ARG A 65 -17.11 -19.76 -3.76
C ARG A 65 -16.79 -20.19 -5.20
N LYS A 66 -17.80 -20.48 -6.03
CA LYS A 66 -17.57 -20.84 -7.44
C LYS A 66 -16.93 -19.68 -8.22
N MET A 67 -17.44 -18.46 -8.01
CA MET A 67 -16.89 -17.25 -8.62
C MET A 67 -15.50 -16.94 -8.06
N ALA A 68 -15.29 -17.08 -6.75
CA ALA A 68 -13.99 -16.87 -6.12
C ALA A 68 -12.91 -17.82 -6.67
N GLU A 69 -13.25 -19.09 -6.93
CA GLU A 69 -12.33 -20.05 -7.56
C GLU A 69 -11.90 -19.58 -8.96
N GLN A 70 -12.86 -19.08 -9.74
CA GLN A 70 -12.58 -18.55 -11.06
C GLN A 70 -11.72 -17.28 -11.01
N VAL A 71 -12.08 -16.33 -10.12
CA VAL A 71 -11.33 -15.09 -9.92
C VAL A 71 -9.90 -15.39 -9.51
N ALA A 72 -9.69 -16.32 -8.57
CA ALA A 72 -8.35 -16.73 -8.13
C ALA A 72 -7.53 -17.31 -9.30
N ALA A 73 -8.12 -18.20 -10.10
CA ALA A 73 -7.43 -18.78 -11.25
C ALA A 73 -7.00 -17.71 -12.27
N CYS A 74 -7.87 -16.75 -12.57
CA CYS A 74 -7.60 -15.65 -13.49
C CYS A 74 -6.57 -14.66 -12.92
N MET A 75 -6.68 -14.30 -11.65
CA MET A 75 -5.74 -13.40 -10.95
C MET A 75 -4.34 -14.03 -10.90
N LYS A 76 -4.24 -15.35 -10.70
CA LYS A 76 -2.97 -16.09 -10.81
C LYS A 76 -2.41 -16.04 -12.23
N ALA A 77 -3.24 -16.26 -13.25
CA ALA A 77 -2.80 -16.22 -14.64
C ALA A 77 -2.23 -14.85 -15.02
N TRP A 78 -2.90 -13.78 -14.58
CA TRP A 78 -2.41 -12.41 -14.72
C TRP A 78 -1.11 -12.18 -13.92
N ALA A 79 -1.03 -12.63 -12.67
CA ALA A 79 0.19 -12.48 -11.88
C ALA A 79 1.39 -13.22 -12.52
N ILE A 80 1.18 -14.43 -13.03
CA ILE A 80 2.21 -15.21 -13.72
C ILE A 80 2.67 -14.50 -15.01
N SER A 81 1.78 -13.82 -15.74
CA SER A 81 2.19 -13.03 -16.92
C SER A 81 3.11 -11.86 -16.55
N HIS A 82 3.12 -11.45 -15.28
CA HIS A 82 4.03 -10.47 -14.69
C HIS A 82 5.24 -11.11 -13.96
N ASN A 83 5.51 -12.39 -14.19
CA ASN A 83 6.62 -13.15 -13.56
C ASN A 83 6.55 -13.25 -12.02
N VAL A 84 5.34 -13.12 -11.46
CA VAL A 84 5.09 -13.33 -10.03
C VAL A 84 5.17 -14.80 -9.68
N THR A 85 5.76 -15.10 -8.53
CA THR A 85 5.94 -16.48 -8.04
C THR A 85 5.26 -16.74 -6.69
N HIS A 86 4.94 -15.68 -5.95
CA HIS A 86 4.32 -15.74 -4.63
C HIS A 86 3.02 -14.92 -4.61
N TYR A 87 2.19 -15.16 -3.62
CA TYR A 87 1.08 -14.28 -3.25
C TYR A 87 1.13 -13.98 -1.76
N THR A 88 0.47 -12.90 -1.36
CA THR A 88 0.34 -12.50 0.03
C THR A 88 -1.00 -11.81 0.26
N HIS A 89 -1.57 -12.04 1.44
CA HIS A 89 -2.63 -11.21 1.98
C HIS A 89 -1.97 -9.97 2.58
N TRP A 90 -2.16 -8.82 1.95
CA TRP A 90 -1.62 -7.53 2.38
C TRP A 90 -2.66 -6.83 3.25
N PHE A 91 -2.28 -6.48 4.48
CA PHE A 91 -3.19 -5.85 5.44
C PHE A 91 -2.42 -4.95 6.43
N GLN A 92 -3.16 -4.10 7.15
CA GLN A 92 -2.61 -3.15 8.12
C GLN A 92 -3.05 -3.53 9.54
N PRO A 93 -2.29 -4.38 10.26
CA PRO A 93 -2.60 -4.71 11.64
C PRO A 93 -2.47 -3.49 12.56
N LEU A 94 -2.90 -3.64 13.83
CA LEU A 94 -2.81 -2.60 14.87
C LEU A 94 -1.39 -2.14 15.25
N THR A 95 -0.35 -2.57 14.53
CA THR A 95 1.03 -2.10 14.69
C THR A 95 1.27 -0.75 14.00
N GLY A 96 0.40 -0.33 13.09
CA GLY A 96 0.51 0.93 12.37
C GLY A 96 1.37 0.87 11.11
N THR A 97 1.73 -0.33 10.66
CA THR A 97 2.44 -0.61 9.41
C THR A 97 1.73 -1.74 8.68
N THR A 98 2.03 -1.92 7.39
CA THR A 98 1.56 -3.06 6.61
C THR A 98 2.22 -4.36 7.07
N ALA A 99 1.58 -5.49 6.77
CA ALA A 99 2.09 -6.82 7.06
C ALA A 99 1.81 -7.75 5.88
N GLU A 100 2.77 -8.65 5.64
CA GLU A 100 2.74 -9.61 4.54
C GLU A 100 3.30 -10.95 5.01
N LYS A 101 2.70 -12.02 4.49
CA LYS A 101 3.24 -13.39 4.53
C LYS A 101 3.26 -13.94 3.12
N HIS A 102 4.44 -14.26 2.60
CA HIS A 102 4.61 -14.68 1.20
C HIS A 102 4.47 -16.19 1.09
N ASP A 103 3.42 -16.64 0.41
CA ASP A 103 3.19 -18.04 0.09
C ASP A 103 3.43 -18.25 -1.40
N GLY A 104 4.19 -19.30 -1.75
CA GLY A 104 4.44 -19.64 -3.14
C GLY A 104 3.19 -20.19 -3.83
N PHE A 105 3.04 -19.94 -5.13
CA PHE A 105 2.01 -20.63 -5.91
C PHE A 105 2.28 -22.14 -6.04
N PHE A 106 3.51 -22.58 -5.78
CA PHE A 106 3.90 -23.97 -5.99
C PHE A 106 3.23 -24.91 -4.98
N GLU A 107 2.68 -26.03 -5.47
CA GLU A 107 2.11 -27.10 -4.67
C GLU A 107 2.61 -28.46 -5.18
N PRO A 108 3.25 -29.29 -4.32
CA PRO A 108 3.63 -30.64 -4.68
C PRO A 108 2.40 -31.54 -4.88
N VAL A 109 2.26 -32.18 -6.05
CA VAL A 109 1.13 -33.07 -6.39
C VAL A 109 1.48 -34.56 -6.32
N GLY A 110 2.61 -34.88 -5.67
CA GLY A 110 3.15 -36.23 -5.59
C GLY A 110 3.98 -36.64 -6.81
N ASN A 111 4.71 -37.76 -6.68
CA ASN A 111 5.62 -38.30 -7.70
C ASN A 111 6.71 -37.32 -8.18
N GLY A 112 7.17 -36.42 -7.30
CA GLY A 112 8.19 -35.41 -7.63
C GLY A 112 7.73 -34.31 -8.59
N ARG A 113 6.42 -34.21 -8.88
CA ARG A 113 5.84 -33.15 -9.71
C ARG A 113 5.28 -32.02 -8.86
N VAL A 114 5.38 -30.82 -9.40
CA VAL A 114 4.91 -29.57 -8.80
C VAL A 114 4.00 -28.87 -9.80
N ILE A 115 2.97 -28.18 -9.32
CA ILE A 115 2.12 -27.31 -10.11
C ILE A 115 1.94 -25.97 -9.39
N GLU A 116 1.58 -24.94 -10.14
CA GLU A 116 1.19 -23.64 -9.60
C GLU A 116 -0.33 -23.63 -9.33
N ARG A 117 -0.73 -23.56 -8.06
CA ARG A 117 -2.12 -23.47 -7.62
C ARG A 117 -2.37 -22.20 -6.81
N PHE A 118 -3.49 -21.55 -7.15
CA PHE A 118 -4.08 -20.48 -6.37
C PHE A 118 -5.60 -20.61 -6.53
N GLY A 119 -6.27 -21.07 -5.47
CA GLY A 119 -7.70 -21.36 -5.46
C GLY A 119 -8.51 -20.29 -4.74
N GLY A 120 -9.83 -20.37 -4.88
CA GLY A 120 -10.77 -19.41 -4.29
C GLY A 120 -10.73 -19.41 -2.77
N SER A 121 -10.39 -20.55 -2.15
CA SER A 121 -10.16 -20.60 -0.69
C SER A 121 -8.96 -19.78 -0.27
N GLN A 122 -7.89 -19.75 -1.06
CA GLN A 122 -6.68 -18.97 -0.77
C GLN A 122 -6.88 -17.48 -1.07
N LEU A 123 -7.76 -17.13 -2.00
CA LEU A 123 -8.15 -15.75 -2.28
C LEU A 123 -9.08 -15.19 -1.20
N ALA A 124 -10.17 -15.89 -0.90
CA ALA A 124 -11.23 -15.37 -0.04
C ALA A 124 -10.82 -15.25 1.43
N GLN A 125 -10.05 -16.22 1.95
CA GLN A 125 -9.67 -16.24 3.36
C GLN A 125 -8.33 -16.94 3.58
N GLN A 126 -7.42 -16.33 4.35
CA GLN A 126 -6.20 -16.98 4.81
C GLN A 126 -6.13 -16.99 6.33
N GLU A 127 -5.45 -17.99 6.89
CA GLU A 127 -5.01 -18.00 8.28
C GLU A 127 -3.52 -17.61 8.28
N PRO A 128 -3.18 -16.30 8.36
CA PRO A 128 -1.82 -15.93 8.69
C PRO A 128 -1.53 -16.50 10.07
N ASP A 129 -0.36 -17.10 10.28
CA ASP A 129 0.07 -17.51 11.62
C ASP A 129 0.26 -16.23 12.46
N ALA A 130 -0.85 -15.82 13.08
CA ALA A 130 -1.07 -14.48 13.60
C ALA A 130 -0.76 -14.37 15.09
N SER A 131 -0.23 -15.44 15.68
CA SER A 131 -0.01 -15.55 17.12
C SER A 131 0.88 -14.46 17.71
N SER A 132 1.71 -13.84 16.87
CA SER A 132 2.69 -12.81 17.25
C SER A 132 2.22 -11.37 17.01
N PHE A 133 1.08 -11.13 16.36
CA PHE A 133 0.60 -9.76 16.14
C PHE A 133 0.07 -9.15 17.46
N PRO A 134 0.43 -7.89 17.78
CA PRO A 134 -0.11 -7.20 18.95
C PRO A 134 -1.64 -7.13 18.88
N SER A 135 -2.29 -7.57 19.96
CA SER A 135 -3.76 -7.57 20.06
C SER A 135 -4.29 -6.45 20.96
N GLY A 136 -3.43 -5.57 21.50
CA GLY A 136 -3.86 -4.54 22.45
C GLY A 136 -4.49 -5.09 23.75
N GLY A 137 -4.25 -6.36 24.08
CA GLY A 137 -4.86 -7.02 25.24
C GLY A 137 -6.26 -7.62 24.97
N ILE A 138 -6.72 -7.60 23.73
CA ILE A 138 -8.04 -8.10 23.33
C ILE A 138 -8.10 -9.64 23.38
N ARG A 139 -6.95 -10.35 23.44
CA ARG A 139 -6.89 -11.83 23.35
C ARG A 139 -5.84 -12.47 24.23
N ASN A 140 -6.10 -13.72 24.63
CA ASN A 140 -5.09 -14.62 25.20
C ASN A 140 -4.28 -15.31 24.10
N THR A 141 -3.00 -15.59 24.35
CA THR A 141 -2.04 -16.14 23.37
C THR A 141 -2.47 -17.49 22.77
N PHE A 142 -3.26 -18.30 23.48
CA PHE A 142 -3.76 -19.59 22.98
C PHE A 142 -4.94 -19.47 22.01
N GLU A 143 -5.59 -18.30 21.93
CA GLU A 143 -6.69 -17.97 21.02
C GLU A 143 -6.24 -17.05 19.89
N ALA A 144 -4.93 -16.89 19.69
CA ALA A 144 -4.33 -15.91 18.79
C ALA A 144 -4.41 -16.30 17.29
N ARG A 145 -5.43 -17.08 16.91
CA ARG A 145 -5.78 -17.29 15.51
C ARG A 145 -6.40 -16.03 14.94
N GLY A 146 -5.92 -15.62 13.78
CA GLY A 146 -6.48 -14.53 13.01
C GLY A 146 -6.79 -15.00 11.60
N TYR A 147 -7.77 -14.35 10.98
CA TYR A 147 -8.17 -14.63 9.60
C TYR A 147 -8.09 -13.36 8.80
N THR A 148 -7.54 -13.46 7.61
CA THR A 148 -7.65 -12.42 6.60
C THR A 148 -8.84 -12.69 5.71
N ALA A 149 -9.48 -11.65 5.21
CA ALA A 149 -10.50 -11.77 4.17
C ALA A 149 -10.25 -10.73 3.09
N TRP A 150 -10.34 -11.12 1.82
CA TRP A 150 -10.11 -10.22 0.69
C TRP A 150 -11.14 -9.09 0.66
N ASP A 151 -10.66 -7.86 0.54
CA ASP A 151 -11.49 -6.68 0.24
C ASP A 151 -11.44 -6.39 -1.27
N PRO A 152 -12.49 -6.69 -2.04
CA PRO A 152 -12.52 -6.45 -3.48
C PRO A 152 -12.60 -4.96 -3.83
N SER A 153 -12.92 -4.07 -2.89
CA SER A 153 -12.97 -2.62 -3.16
C SER A 153 -11.60 -2.01 -3.42
N SER A 154 -10.54 -2.68 -2.96
CA SER A 154 -9.15 -2.30 -3.20
C SER A 154 -8.52 -3.35 -4.13
N PRO A 155 -8.05 -2.95 -5.33
CA PRO A 155 -7.61 -3.90 -6.33
C PRO A 155 -6.33 -4.63 -5.90
N ALA A 156 -6.22 -5.92 -6.24
CA ALA A 156 -4.98 -6.66 -6.05
C ALA A 156 -3.88 -6.07 -6.94
N PHE A 157 -2.63 -6.11 -6.50
CA PHE A 157 -1.49 -5.56 -7.24
C PHE A 157 -0.30 -6.51 -7.18
N THR A 158 0.68 -6.29 -8.05
CA THR A 158 1.94 -7.04 -8.04
C THR A 158 3.07 -6.13 -7.61
N TRP A 159 3.86 -6.62 -6.66
CA TRP A 159 5.05 -5.93 -6.18
C TRP A 159 6.23 -6.88 -6.16
N GLY A 160 7.31 -6.52 -6.86
CA GLY A 160 8.46 -7.40 -7.02
C GLY A 160 8.08 -8.72 -7.69
N LYS A 161 8.03 -9.82 -6.93
CA LYS A 161 7.61 -11.15 -7.42
C LYS A 161 6.42 -11.71 -6.64
N THR A 162 5.62 -10.83 -6.04
CA THR A 162 4.50 -11.20 -5.17
C THR A 162 3.21 -10.53 -5.64
N LEU A 163 2.12 -11.32 -5.69
CA LEU A 163 0.74 -10.84 -5.84
C LEU A 163 0.22 -10.44 -4.47
N CYS A 164 -0.02 -9.15 -4.25
CA CYS A 164 -0.54 -8.60 -3.01
C CYS A 164 -2.06 -8.44 -3.10
N ILE A 165 -2.77 -9.04 -2.15
CA ILE A 165 -4.23 -9.08 -2.09
C ILE A 165 -4.66 -8.24 -0.89
N PRO A 166 -5.25 -7.05 -1.10
CA PRO A 166 -5.72 -6.20 -0.02
C PRO A 166 -6.78 -6.90 0.83
N THR A 167 -6.53 -7.01 2.12
CA THR A 167 -7.37 -7.81 3.02
C THR A 167 -7.64 -7.10 4.33
N ILE A 168 -8.76 -7.47 4.94
CA ILE A 168 -9.06 -7.15 6.33
C ILE A 168 -8.53 -8.26 7.24
N PHE A 169 -8.28 -7.97 8.51
CA PHE A 169 -7.74 -8.92 9.47
C PHE A 169 -8.55 -8.95 10.79
N VAL A 170 -9.07 -10.13 11.13
CA VAL A 170 -10.01 -10.34 12.24
C VAL A 170 -9.61 -11.51 13.16
N SER A 171 -10.11 -11.57 14.39
CA SER A 171 -10.00 -12.79 15.23
C SER A 171 -10.84 -13.93 14.70
N TYR A 172 -10.51 -15.11 15.22
CA TYR A 172 -11.47 -16.18 15.43
C TYR A 172 -12.82 -15.78 16.06
N THR A 173 -12.85 -14.89 17.06
CA THR A 173 -14.06 -14.28 17.65
C THR A 173 -14.72 -13.19 16.81
N GLY A 174 -14.12 -12.76 15.69
CA GLY A 174 -14.68 -11.75 14.78
C GLY A 174 -14.39 -10.28 15.13
N GLU A 175 -13.50 -10.01 16.07
CA GLU A 175 -13.01 -8.67 16.40
C GLU A 175 -11.96 -8.22 15.39
N ALA A 176 -11.99 -6.93 15.03
CA ALA A 176 -11.01 -6.35 14.13
C ALA A 176 -9.62 -6.27 14.79
N LEU A 177 -8.59 -6.75 14.07
CA LEU A 177 -7.17 -6.54 14.40
C LEU A 177 -6.45 -5.66 13.39
N ASP A 178 -7.20 -4.96 12.56
CA ASP A 178 -6.68 -4.07 11.55
C ASP A 178 -7.27 -2.66 11.69
N PHE A 179 -6.69 -1.76 10.91
CA PHE A 179 -7.26 -0.43 10.69
C PHE A 179 -8.30 -0.39 9.56
N LYS A 180 -8.27 -1.36 8.65
CA LYS A 180 -9.16 -1.41 7.48
C LYS A 180 -10.60 -1.76 7.86
N THR A 181 -10.84 -2.78 8.70
CA THR A 181 -12.20 -3.14 9.11
C THR A 181 -12.94 -1.98 9.82
N PRO A 182 -12.34 -1.29 10.81
CA PRO A 182 -12.99 -0.14 11.44
C PRO A 182 -13.23 1.02 10.46
N LEU A 183 -12.32 1.26 9.52
CA LEU A 183 -12.48 2.29 8.47
C LEU A 183 -13.68 1.98 7.57
N LEU A 184 -13.77 0.77 7.02
CA LEU A 184 -14.88 0.36 6.15
C LEU A 184 -16.24 0.47 6.86
N LYS A 185 -16.31 0.06 8.14
CA LYS A 185 -17.52 0.23 8.97
C LYS A 185 -17.88 1.70 9.17
N SER A 186 -16.89 2.55 9.38
CA SER A 186 -17.08 3.99 9.58
C SER A 186 -17.57 4.68 8.30
N VAL A 187 -16.98 4.34 7.15
CA VAL A 187 -17.41 4.84 5.84
C VAL A 187 -18.83 4.41 5.53
N SER A 188 -19.19 3.15 5.79
CA SER A 188 -20.57 2.66 5.61
C SER A 188 -21.58 3.37 6.52
N ALA A 189 -21.21 3.62 7.78
CA ALA A 189 -22.07 4.38 8.70
C ALA A 189 -22.24 5.84 8.24
N LEU A 190 -21.17 6.47 7.75
CA LEU A 190 -21.19 7.83 7.21
C LEU A 190 -22.07 7.92 5.97
N ASP A 191 -21.91 7.00 5.01
CA ASP A 191 -22.71 6.92 3.79
C ASP A 191 -24.20 6.85 4.12
N LYS A 192 -24.60 5.92 5.01
CA LYS A 192 -26.00 5.78 5.42
C LYS A 192 -26.56 7.07 6.01
N ALA A 193 -25.84 7.67 6.97
CA ALA A 193 -26.30 8.89 7.64
C ALA A 193 -26.36 10.09 6.67
N ALA A 194 -25.36 10.24 5.79
CA ALA A 194 -25.31 11.32 4.83
C ALA A 194 -26.38 11.17 3.75
N THR A 195 -26.59 9.95 3.24
CA THR A 195 -27.64 9.65 2.26
C THR A 195 -29.03 9.95 2.83
N ASP A 196 -29.31 9.57 4.08
CA ASP A 196 -30.58 9.89 4.76
C ASP A 196 -30.83 11.41 4.82
N VAL A 197 -29.78 12.21 5.01
CA VAL A 197 -29.87 13.68 5.01
C VAL A 197 -30.06 14.22 3.58
N CYS A 198 -29.29 13.73 2.60
CA CYS A 198 -29.41 14.13 1.19
C CYS A 198 -30.82 13.90 0.64
N GLN A 199 -31.48 12.83 1.07
CA GLN A 199 -32.84 12.49 0.68
C GLN A 199 -33.90 13.53 1.09
N TYR A 200 -33.60 14.48 1.99
CA TYR A 200 -34.49 15.63 2.23
C TYR A 200 -34.45 16.67 1.10
N PHE A 201 -33.37 16.72 0.32
CA PHE A 201 -33.14 17.73 -0.71
C PHE A 201 -33.25 17.16 -2.14
N ASP A 202 -32.74 15.95 -2.37
CA ASP A 202 -32.82 15.25 -3.66
C ASP A 202 -33.08 13.76 -3.43
N LYS A 203 -34.20 13.27 -3.97
CA LYS A 203 -34.62 11.86 -3.84
C LYS A 203 -33.79 10.90 -4.70
N ASN A 204 -33.03 11.40 -5.66
CA ASN A 204 -32.20 10.58 -6.55
C ASN A 204 -30.87 10.18 -5.91
N VAL A 205 -30.47 10.78 -4.77
CA VAL A 205 -29.20 10.46 -4.11
C VAL A 205 -29.30 9.11 -3.40
N THR A 206 -28.64 8.08 -3.93
CA THR A 206 -28.69 6.71 -3.39
C THR A 206 -27.48 6.34 -2.53
N LYS A 207 -26.38 7.07 -2.64
CA LYS A 207 -25.11 6.80 -1.95
C LYS A 207 -24.30 8.09 -1.82
N VAL A 208 -23.56 8.24 -0.72
CA VAL A 208 -22.56 9.28 -0.50
C VAL A 208 -21.20 8.63 -0.33
N ILE A 209 -20.27 8.98 -1.23
CA ILE A 209 -18.91 8.45 -1.23
C ILE A 209 -17.99 9.49 -0.60
N ALA A 210 -17.27 9.10 0.44
CA ALA A 210 -16.25 9.94 1.05
C ALA A 210 -14.94 9.82 0.24
N THR A 211 -14.31 10.95 -0.05
CA THR A 211 -13.00 11.02 -0.71
C THR A 211 -11.93 11.56 0.22
N LEU A 212 -10.69 11.16 0.01
CA LEU A 212 -9.51 11.60 0.75
C LEU A 212 -8.38 11.94 -0.22
N GLY A 213 -7.84 13.15 -0.09
CA GLY A 213 -6.55 13.54 -0.63
C GLY A 213 -5.60 13.78 0.54
N TRP A 214 -4.51 13.03 0.58
CA TRP A 214 -3.50 13.13 1.63
C TRP A 214 -2.25 13.84 1.09
N GLU A 215 -1.52 14.48 1.99
CA GLU A 215 -0.26 15.17 1.71
C GLU A 215 0.82 14.49 2.56
N GLN A 216 1.75 13.80 1.92
CA GLN A 216 2.75 12.97 2.61
C GLN A 216 4.07 13.72 2.68
N GLU A 217 4.38 14.24 3.87
CA GLU A 217 5.68 14.82 4.17
C GLU A 217 6.68 13.74 4.64
N TYR A 218 7.97 13.96 4.32
CA TYR A 218 9.06 13.07 4.73
C TYR A 218 10.42 13.79 4.71
N PHE A 219 11.40 13.18 5.38
CA PHE A 219 12.79 13.65 5.36
C PHE A 219 13.70 12.64 4.65
N LEU A 220 14.65 13.13 3.84
CA LEU A 220 15.71 12.29 3.27
C LEU A 220 17.04 12.51 3.98
N ILE A 221 17.66 11.40 4.42
CA ILE A 221 18.98 11.40 5.04
C ILE A 221 19.87 10.45 4.27
N ASP A 222 21.09 10.88 3.95
CA ASP A 222 22.09 9.99 3.34
C ASP A 222 22.35 8.78 4.24
N ALA A 223 22.27 7.57 3.67
CA ALA A 223 22.41 6.33 4.43
C ALA A 223 23.70 6.25 5.26
N ALA A 224 24.82 6.81 4.78
CA ALA A 224 26.06 6.82 5.55
C ALA A 224 25.95 7.69 6.82
N LEU A 225 25.23 8.82 6.73
CA LEU A 225 24.96 9.73 7.85
C LEU A 225 23.91 9.14 8.81
N TYR A 226 22.88 8.49 8.29
CA TYR A 226 21.88 7.76 9.07
C TYR A 226 22.53 6.63 9.89
N ASN A 227 23.43 5.87 9.27
CA ASN A 227 24.06 4.71 9.91
C ASN A 227 25.03 5.03 11.05
N VAL A 228 25.49 6.27 11.14
CA VAL A 228 26.30 6.73 12.28
C VAL A 228 25.46 7.38 13.39
N ARG A 229 24.13 7.40 13.24
CA ARG A 229 23.15 7.95 14.20
C ARG A 229 22.22 6.85 14.71
N PHE A 230 22.71 6.09 15.70
CA PHE A 230 21.93 5.02 16.34
C PHE A 230 20.61 5.50 16.95
N ASP A 231 20.56 6.75 17.41
CA ASP A 231 19.33 7.34 17.93
C ASP A 231 18.26 7.48 16.84
N LEU A 232 18.64 7.92 15.64
CA LEU A 232 17.73 7.94 14.48
C LEU A 232 17.29 6.53 14.09
N GLN A 233 18.21 5.57 14.05
CA GLN A 233 17.89 4.19 13.66
C GLN A 233 16.87 3.51 14.58
N GLN A 234 17.01 3.72 15.89
CA GLN A 234 16.20 3.01 16.88
C GLN A 234 14.89 3.74 17.20
N THR A 235 14.84 5.06 16.99
CA THR A 235 13.70 5.88 17.44
C THR A 235 13.01 6.66 16.33
N GLY A 236 13.50 6.60 15.09
CA GLY A 236 12.98 7.38 13.97
C GLY A 236 13.21 8.88 14.10
N ARG A 237 13.90 9.36 15.16
CA ARG A 237 14.17 10.76 15.42
C ARG A 237 15.51 10.96 16.11
N THR A 238 16.06 12.17 16.03
CA THR A 238 17.28 12.52 16.79
C THR A 238 16.93 12.71 18.28
N LEU A 239 17.63 12.03 19.19
CA LEU A 239 17.42 12.19 20.64
C LEU A 239 18.27 13.30 21.25
N PHE A 240 19.40 13.62 20.61
CA PHE A 240 20.31 14.67 21.01
C PHE A 240 20.96 15.31 19.77
N GLY A 241 21.38 16.56 19.93
CA GLY A 241 22.00 17.32 18.85
C GLY A 241 21.86 18.81 19.13
N ALA A 242 22.79 19.59 18.58
CA ALA A 242 22.59 21.03 18.53
C ALA A 242 21.41 21.32 17.60
N SER A 243 20.61 22.33 17.94
CA SER A 243 19.57 22.85 17.05
C SER A 243 20.17 23.21 15.69
N PRO A 244 19.44 23.02 14.58
CA PRO A 244 19.92 23.40 13.26
C PRO A 244 20.24 24.89 13.26
N ALA A 245 21.39 25.25 12.67
CA ALA A 245 21.90 26.63 12.67
C ALA A 245 20.94 27.66 12.04
N LYS A 246 19.96 27.19 11.24
CA LYS A 246 19.05 28.03 10.45
C LYS A 246 17.56 27.86 10.80
N GLY A 247 17.18 26.92 11.69
CA GLY A 247 15.79 26.70 12.10
C GLY A 247 14.77 26.62 10.94
N GLN A 248 13.50 26.94 11.22
CA GLN A 248 12.44 27.22 10.22
C GLN A 248 12.44 28.69 9.76
N GLN A 249 13.54 29.43 9.96
CA GLN A 249 13.57 30.89 9.82
C GLN A 249 13.96 31.37 8.41
N LEU A 250 14.29 30.45 7.51
CA LEU A 250 14.54 30.74 6.10
C LEU A 250 13.29 30.35 5.30
N GLU A 251 12.48 31.36 4.98
CA GLU A 251 11.39 31.27 3.98
C GLU A 251 11.94 30.98 2.56
N ASP A 252 13.27 31.04 2.37
CA ASP A 252 13.95 31.08 1.06
C ASP A 252 14.02 29.74 0.29
N HIS A 253 13.38 28.66 0.77
CA HIS A 253 13.50 27.34 0.13
C HIS A 253 12.21 26.54 -0.03
N TYR A 254 11.06 27.04 0.42
CA TYR A 254 9.77 26.48 0.02
C TYR A 254 9.62 26.62 -1.50
N TRP A 255 9.39 25.51 -2.19
CA TRP A 255 9.42 25.42 -3.67
C TRP A 255 10.77 25.82 -4.33
N GLY A 256 11.87 25.84 -3.58
CA GLY A 256 13.21 26.01 -4.15
C GLY A 256 13.64 24.83 -5.02
N SER A 257 14.76 24.95 -5.74
CA SER A 257 15.29 23.85 -6.56
C SER A 257 15.61 22.60 -5.72
N ILE A 258 15.08 21.45 -6.13
CA ILE A 258 15.30 20.16 -5.47
C ILE A 258 16.73 19.66 -5.77
N PRO A 259 17.53 19.25 -4.76
CA PRO A 259 18.85 18.66 -5.00
C PRO A 259 18.78 17.47 -5.96
N GLU A 260 19.71 17.36 -6.90
CA GLU A 260 19.66 16.36 -8.00
C GLU A 260 19.48 14.91 -7.50
N ARG A 261 20.10 14.56 -6.37
CA ARG A 261 19.95 13.25 -5.74
C ARG A 261 18.52 12.98 -5.26
N ALA A 262 17.89 13.98 -4.63
CA ALA A 262 16.50 13.89 -4.18
C ALA A 262 15.54 13.89 -5.38
N ALA A 263 15.81 14.70 -6.40
CA ALA A 263 15.02 14.70 -7.63
C ALA A 263 15.12 13.37 -8.42
N ALA A 264 16.26 12.68 -8.38
CA ALA A 264 16.40 11.34 -8.93
C ALA A 264 15.57 10.31 -8.15
N TYR A 265 15.68 10.30 -6.82
CA TYR A 265 14.85 9.45 -5.95
C TYR A 265 13.36 9.68 -6.20
N MET A 266 12.91 10.93 -6.19
CA MET A 266 11.50 11.27 -6.39
C MET A 266 10.98 10.80 -7.74
N ARG A 267 11.80 10.81 -8.80
CA ARG A 267 11.39 10.34 -10.14
C ARG A 267 11.17 8.83 -10.18
N ASP A 268 12.06 8.09 -9.52
CA ASP A 268 11.99 6.64 -9.39
C ASP A 268 10.75 6.23 -8.57
N PHE A 269 10.61 6.81 -7.39
CA PHE A 269 9.46 6.63 -6.50
C PHE A 269 8.11 6.96 -7.18
N GLU A 270 8.03 8.09 -7.88
CA GLU A 270 6.81 8.50 -8.60
C GLU A 270 6.45 7.51 -9.71
N TYR A 271 7.46 6.98 -10.41
CA TYR A 271 7.26 5.98 -11.44
C TYR A 271 6.71 4.67 -10.87
N GLU A 272 7.30 4.16 -9.77
CA GLU A 272 6.80 2.95 -9.09
C GLU A 272 5.37 3.16 -8.56
N CYS A 273 5.06 4.33 -8.00
CA CYS A 273 3.70 4.68 -7.58
C CYS A 273 2.70 4.61 -8.74
N HIS A 274 3.05 5.16 -9.90
CA HIS A 274 2.20 5.09 -11.09
C HIS A 274 2.00 3.66 -11.58
N LEU A 275 3.03 2.81 -11.57
CA LEU A 275 2.90 1.39 -11.92
C LEU A 275 1.84 0.69 -11.06
N LEU A 276 1.80 1.05 -9.78
CA LEU A 276 0.87 0.54 -8.77
C LEU A 276 -0.48 1.28 -8.74
N GLY A 277 -0.72 2.18 -9.69
CA GLY A 277 -1.99 2.89 -9.81
C GLY A 277 -2.21 3.99 -8.76
N ILE A 278 -1.16 4.44 -8.07
CA ILE A 278 -1.23 5.55 -7.12
C ILE A 278 -1.08 6.87 -7.90
N PRO A 279 -2.07 7.79 -7.85
CA PRO A 279 -2.11 8.98 -8.69
C PRO A 279 -1.27 10.14 -8.16
N VAL A 280 0.01 9.91 -7.84
CA VAL A 280 0.94 10.97 -7.38
C VAL A 280 0.96 12.11 -8.40
N LYS A 281 0.65 13.32 -7.95
CA LYS A 281 0.47 14.47 -8.84
C LYS A 281 1.45 15.59 -8.59
N THR A 282 1.79 15.81 -7.33
CA THR A 282 2.64 16.91 -6.90
C THR A 282 3.75 16.41 -6.00
N ARG A 283 4.90 17.09 -6.08
CA ARG A 283 6.04 16.89 -5.18
C ARG A 283 6.84 18.18 -5.07
N HIS A 284 7.34 18.50 -3.89
CA HIS A 284 8.20 19.67 -3.68
C HIS A 284 9.06 19.55 -2.42
N ASN A 285 10.00 20.48 -2.26
CA ASN A 285 10.67 20.70 -0.99
C ASN A 285 9.71 21.37 -0.01
N GLU A 286 9.86 21.03 1.27
CA GLU A 286 9.19 21.68 2.38
C GLU A 286 10.10 22.73 3.05
N VAL A 287 9.58 23.40 4.09
CA VAL A 287 10.27 24.49 4.80
C VAL A 287 11.55 24.01 5.49
N ALA A 288 11.58 22.80 6.08
CA ALA A 288 12.77 22.33 6.77
C ALA A 288 13.82 21.75 5.80
N PRO A 289 15.13 21.84 6.12
CA PRO A 289 16.17 21.27 5.28
C PRO A 289 16.00 19.76 5.08
N ALA A 290 16.03 19.33 3.82
CA ALA A 290 15.83 17.94 3.40
C ALA A 290 14.46 17.35 3.81
N GLN A 291 13.47 18.21 4.06
CA GLN A 291 12.06 17.86 4.12
C GLN A 291 11.44 18.02 2.73
N PHE A 292 10.56 17.11 2.38
CA PHE A 292 9.86 17.07 1.11
C PHE A 292 8.42 16.64 1.31
N GLU A 293 7.59 16.90 0.32
CA GLU A 293 6.21 16.48 0.29
C GLU A 293 5.88 15.84 -1.07
N CYS A 294 4.97 14.87 -1.08
CA CYS A 294 4.23 14.47 -2.26
C CYS A 294 2.74 14.34 -1.96
N ALA A 295 1.90 14.69 -2.94
CA ALA A 295 0.46 14.54 -2.83
C ALA A 295 -0.14 13.96 -4.13
N PRO A 296 -0.97 12.90 -4.03
CA PRO A 296 -1.74 12.38 -5.15
C PRO A 296 -3.06 13.13 -5.35
N VAL A 297 -3.75 12.81 -6.44
CA VAL A 297 -5.17 13.17 -6.60
C VAL A 297 -6.00 12.45 -5.54
N PHE A 298 -7.06 13.09 -5.03
CA PHE A 298 -7.96 12.46 -4.08
C PHE A 298 -8.64 11.22 -4.68
N GLU A 299 -8.89 10.22 -3.85
CA GLU A 299 -9.56 8.97 -4.21
C GLU A 299 -10.65 8.64 -3.20
N GLU A 300 -11.43 7.58 -3.41
CA GLU A 300 -12.31 7.05 -2.37
C GLU A 300 -11.49 6.70 -1.13
N VAL A 301 -12.00 7.04 0.07
CA VAL A 301 -11.23 6.99 1.33
C VAL A 301 -10.50 5.66 1.55
N SER A 302 -11.14 4.51 1.30
CA SER A 302 -10.52 3.19 1.51
C SER A 302 -9.28 3.01 0.61
N VAL A 303 -9.43 3.32 -0.67
CA VAL A 303 -8.35 3.22 -1.67
C VAL A 303 -7.25 4.23 -1.38
N ALA A 304 -7.62 5.48 -1.04
CA ALA A 304 -6.65 6.53 -0.70
C ALA A 304 -5.77 6.14 0.50
N VAL A 305 -6.33 5.50 1.53
CA VAL A 305 -5.58 5.03 2.70
C VAL A 305 -4.66 3.87 2.32
N ASP A 306 -5.14 2.89 1.54
CA ASP A 306 -4.32 1.79 1.05
C ASP A 306 -3.16 2.30 0.18
N HIS A 307 -3.43 3.23 -0.73
CA HIS A 307 -2.43 3.87 -1.57
C HIS A 307 -1.40 4.67 -0.77
N ASN A 308 -1.79 5.37 0.31
CA ASN A 308 -0.82 6.04 1.18
C ASN A 308 0.12 5.02 1.85
N GLN A 309 -0.43 3.93 2.36
CA GLN A 309 0.33 2.90 3.06
C GLN A 309 1.29 2.18 2.10
N LEU A 310 0.79 1.82 0.91
CA LEU A 310 1.62 1.28 -0.14
C LEU A 310 2.69 2.28 -0.60
N LEU A 311 2.34 3.57 -0.70
CA LEU A 311 3.29 4.63 -1.03
C LEU A 311 4.43 4.71 -0.01
N MET A 312 4.13 4.59 1.29
CA MET A 312 5.17 4.53 2.32
C MET A 312 6.06 3.29 2.21
N ASP A 313 5.54 2.17 1.71
CA ASP A 313 6.32 0.96 1.42
C ASP A 313 7.22 1.14 0.17
N VAL A 314 6.84 2.01 -0.78
CA VAL A 314 7.69 2.43 -1.93
C VAL A 314 8.89 3.26 -1.48
N MET A 315 8.68 4.11 -0.47
CA MET A 315 9.63 5.15 -0.06
C MET A 315 10.92 4.63 0.56
#